data_AF-A0A8T5W7J2-F1
#
_entry.id   AF-A0A8T5W7J2-F1
#
_cell.length_a   1.000
_cell.length_b   1.000
_cell.length_c   1.000
_cell.angle_alpha   90.00
_cell.angle_beta   90.00
_cell.angle_gamma   90.00
#
_symmetry.space_group_name_H-M   'P 1'
#
loop_
_entity.id
_entity.type
_entity.pdbx_description
1 polymer ?
#
loop_
_entity_poly.entity_id
_entity_poly.type
_entity_poly.pdbx_seq_one_letter_code
_entity_poly.pdbx_strand_id
1 'polypeptide(L)'
;MPAKFKENLLLLFYSREPYNVRLTKKDPTHYKVTIDYETPNPEPKIDFSNGSIGVDVNPDRVAISEIRSDGNLIKSFTILNNRMFFASTRKRNYEISCIVKQIINYALRDNKAIVFENLKFKKEFENQGRKFNRVKSTFVWKKLLTLLEHKSIENAIMYRKVNPAFTSVIGKLKYQKMYNLSIHESASYVIARRGLGFNEKLSLYKYPSKPLKELILNRAGDRTKQIHSWALWRILRDNYKATLTASRSRLSNLKELDGDLRCKGENPLGRVTSLELVERCLND
;
A
#
# COMPACT_ATOMS: atom_id res chain seq x y z
N MET A 1 -36.50 -13.85 -0.73
CA MET A 1 -35.53 -12.82 -1.16
C MET A 1 -34.84 -12.25 0.08
N PRO A 2 -33.50 -12.16 0.14
CA PRO A 2 -32.82 -11.61 1.32
C PRO A 2 -33.24 -10.16 1.59
N ALA A 3 -33.55 -9.81 2.85
CA ALA A 3 -34.06 -8.49 3.21
C ALA A 3 -33.16 -7.34 2.73
N LYS A 4 -31.83 -7.52 2.81
CA LYS A 4 -30.82 -6.55 2.39
C LYS A 4 -30.97 -6.06 0.94
N PHE A 5 -31.52 -6.88 0.04
CA PHE A 5 -31.59 -6.56 -1.40
C PHE A 5 -33.02 -6.26 -1.86
N LYS A 6 -34.01 -6.30 -0.97
CA LYS A 6 -35.42 -6.24 -1.35
C LYS A 6 -35.77 -4.93 -2.05
N GLU A 7 -35.39 -3.79 -1.48
CA GLU A 7 -35.67 -2.48 -2.07
C GLU A 7 -35.00 -2.29 -3.43
N ASN A 8 -33.70 -2.59 -3.54
CA ASN A 8 -32.97 -2.47 -4.81
C ASN A 8 -33.56 -3.35 -5.91
N LEU A 9 -33.97 -4.59 -5.58
CA LEU A 9 -34.57 -5.49 -6.57
C LEU A 9 -35.98 -5.04 -6.97
N LEU A 10 -36.78 -4.53 -6.03
CA LEU A 10 -38.08 -3.94 -6.36
C LEU A 10 -37.89 -2.74 -7.31
N LEU A 11 -36.98 -1.82 -6.99
CA LEU A 11 -36.65 -0.69 -7.85
C LEU A 11 -36.22 -1.13 -9.26
N LEU A 12 -35.35 -2.15 -9.37
CA LEU A 12 -34.93 -2.73 -10.65
C LEU A 12 -36.12 -3.31 -11.43
N PHE A 13 -37.03 -4.03 -10.77
CA PHE A 13 -38.18 -4.62 -11.45
C PHE A 13 -39.17 -3.54 -11.94
N TYR A 14 -39.23 -2.39 -11.27
CA TYR A 14 -40.05 -1.25 -11.71
C TYR A 14 -39.35 -0.34 -12.73
N SER A 15 -38.00 -0.33 -12.80
CA SER A 15 -37.25 0.60 -13.65
C SER A 15 -37.35 0.30 -15.15
N ARG A 16 -37.82 -0.90 -15.53
CA ARG A 16 -37.83 -1.43 -16.91
C ARG A 16 -36.45 -1.50 -17.57
N GLU A 17 -35.38 -1.39 -16.78
CA GLU A 17 -34.02 -1.57 -17.29
C GLU A 17 -33.72 -3.06 -17.55
N PRO A 18 -32.86 -3.37 -18.53
CA PRO A 18 -32.47 -4.75 -18.80
C PRO A 18 -31.64 -5.33 -17.66
N TYR A 19 -31.96 -6.56 -17.27
CA TYR A 19 -31.18 -7.35 -16.31
C TYR A 19 -31.11 -8.80 -16.76
N ASN A 20 -30.04 -9.48 -16.38
CA ASN A 20 -29.84 -10.89 -16.68
C ASN A 20 -30.26 -11.75 -15.50
N VAL A 21 -31.03 -12.81 -15.76
CA VAL A 21 -31.38 -13.80 -14.74
C VAL A 21 -30.82 -15.15 -15.14
N ARG A 22 -30.08 -15.78 -14.23
CA ARG A 22 -29.61 -17.15 -14.38
C ARG A 22 -30.14 -18.01 -13.25
N LEU A 23 -30.90 -19.04 -13.61
CA LEU A 23 -31.32 -20.11 -12.72
C LEU A 23 -30.36 -21.28 -12.83
N THR A 24 -29.86 -21.76 -11.70
CA THR A 24 -28.98 -22.94 -11.64
C THR A 24 -29.56 -23.91 -10.62
N LYS A 25 -30.03 -25.07 -11.08
CA LYS A 25 -30.50 -26.14 -10.19
C LYS A 25 -29.36 -26.62 -9.30
N LYS A 26 -29.59 -26.69 -7.98
CA LYS A 26 -28.60 -27.16 -6.99
C LYS A 26 -28.86 -28.61 -6.59
N ASP A 27 -30.12 -28.94 -6.38
CA ASP A 27 -30.62 -30.27 -6.10
C ASP A 27 -32.11 -30.36 -6.56
N PRO A 28 -32.84 -31.46 -6.35
CA PRO A 28 -34.22 -31.60 -6.82
C PRO A 28 -35.18 -30.51 -6.35
N THR A 29 -34.94 -29.89 -5.18
CA THR A 29 -35.85 -28.93 -4.55
C THR A 29 -35.29 -27.51 -4.46
N HIS A 30 -33.99 -27.31 -4.69
CA HIS A 30 -33.36 -25.99 -4.59
C HIS A 30 -32.78 -25.48 -5.91
N TYR A 31 -33.03 -24.20 -6.17
CA TYR A 31 -32.44 -23.44 -7.28
C TYR A 31 -31.65 -22.25 -6.74
N LYS A 32 -30.47 -22.00 -7.33
CA LYS A 32 -29.75 -20.76 -7.16
C LYS A 32 -30.19 -19.79 -8.26
N VAL A 33 -30.76 -18.65 -7.88
CA VAL A 33 -31.05 -17.54 -8.78
C VAL A 33 -29.91 -16.53 -8.69
N THR A 34 -29.34 -16.15 -9.83
CA THR A 34 -28.37 -15.07 -9.95
C THR A 34 -28.99 -13.99 -10.83
N ILE A 35 -29.02 -12.75 -10.33
CA ILE A 35 -29.56 -11.60 -11.05
C ILE A 35 -28.40 -10.61 -11.22
N ASP A 36 -28.02 -10.35 -12.45
CA ASP A 36 -26.95 -9.43 -12.81
C ASP A 36 -27.57 -8.20 -13.49
N TYR A 37 -27.30 -7.02 -12.95
CA TYR A 37 -27.82 -5.75 -13.44
C TYR A 37 -26.75 -4.67 -13.26
N GLU A 38 -26.79 -3.64 -14.11
CA GLU A 38 -25.89 -2.51 -13.97
C GLU A 38 -26.40 -1.55 -12.91
N THR A 39 -25.47 -0.95 -12.18
CA THR A 39 -25.75 0.09 -11.21
C THR A 39 -24.73 1.20 -11.39
N PRO A 40 -25.15 2.47 -11.50
CA PRO A 40 -24.20 3.56 -11.56
C PRO A 40 -23.35 3.58 -10.29
N ASN A 41 -22.06 3.89 -10.43
CA ASN A 41 -21.22 4.13 -9.26
C ASN A 41 -21.73 5.39 -8.54
N PRO A 42 -21.78 5.38 -7.20
CA PRO A 42 -22.16 6.58 -6.47
C PRO A 42 -21.12 7.68 -6.67
N GLU A 43 -21.59 8.92 -6.74
CA GLU A 43 -20.70 10.09 -6.77
C GLU A 43 -19.82 10.12 -5.51
N PRO A 44 -18.50 10.35 -5.62
CA PRO A 44 -17.62 10.41 -4.45
C PRO A 44 -18.04 11.53 -3.48
N LYS A 45 -18.24 11.17 -2.22
CA LYS A 45 -18.58 12.09 -1.12
C LYS A 45 -17.38 12.40 -0.22
N ILE A 46 -16.45 11.45 -0.12
CA ILE A 46 -15.23 11.59 0.67
C ILE A 46 -14.05 11.70 -0.29
N ASP A 47 -13.39 12.86 -0.29
CA ASP A 47 -12.23 13.16 -1.12
C ASP A 47 -10.94 13.29 -0.28
N PHE A 48 -9.89 13.85 -0.89
CA PHE A 48 -8.58 14.03 -0.26
C PHE A 48 -8.44 15.33 0.55
N SER A 49 -9.48 16.17 0.63
CA SER A 49 -9.43 17.49 1.28
C SER A 49 -9.09 17.41 2.77
N ASN A 50 -9.56 16.38 3.46
CA ASN A 50 -9.30 16.13 4.88
C ASN A 50 -8.06 15.27 5.15
N GLY A 51 -7.30 14.94 4.10
CA GLY A 51 -6.17 14.02 4.16
C GLY A 51 -6.53 12.62 3.69
N SER A 52 -5.74 11.63 4.12
CA SER A 52 -5.87 10.28 3.59
C SER A 52 -5.49 9.19 4.59
N ILE A 53 -5.91 7.98 4.28
CA ILE A 53 -5.54 6.74 4.98
C ILE A 53 -4.70 5.89 4.05
N GLY A 54 -3.42 5.73 4.37
CA GLY A 54 -2.51 4.84 3.66
C GLY A 54 -2.61 3.42 4.18
N VAL A 55 -2.64 2.46 3.26
CA VAL A 55 -2.76 1.03 3.55
C VAL A 55 -1.56 0.30 2.94
N ASP A 56 -0.72 -0.29 3.81
CA ASP A 56 0.38 -1.19 3.45
C ASP A 56 -0.03 -2.63 3.74
N VAL A 57 -0.01 -3.48 2.72
CA VAL A 57 -0.53 -4.85 2.80
C VAL A 57 0.62 -5.84 2.79
N ASN A 58 0.71 -6.65 3.83
CA ASN A 58 1.78 -7.63 4.03
C ASN A 58 1.22 -9.02 4.32
N PRO A 59 2.07 -10.06 4.20
CA PRO A 59 1.64 -11.43 4.29
C PRO A 59 0.80 -11.80 5.53
N ASP A 60 1.19 -11.25 6.68
CA ASP A 60 0.65 -11.54 8.01
C ASP A 60 -0.11 -10.36 8.62
N ARG A 61 -0.16 -9.21 7.94
CA ARG A 61 -0.67 -7.96 8.52
C ARG A 61 -1.07 -6.92 7.49
N VAL A 62 -1.93 -6.00 7.89
CA VAL A 62 -2.23 -4.76 7.15
C VAL A 62 -1.93 -3.57 8.05
N ALA A 63 -0.97 -2.75 7.66
CA ALA A 63 -0.61 -1.53 8.38
C ALA A 63 -1.35 -0.34 7.79
N ILE A 64 -1.82 0.53 8.66
CA ILE A 64 -2.71 1.65 8.34
C ILE A 64 -2.11 2.90 8.96
N SER A 65 -2.02 3.98 8.18
CA SER A 65 -1.64 5.31 8.67
C SER A 65 -2.62 6.36 8.19
N GLU A 66 -3.14 7.11 9.14
CA GLU A 66 -4.01 8.26 8.93
C GLU A 66 -3.19 9.54 8.93
N ILE A 67 -3.39 10.38 7.93
CA ILE A 67 -2.69 11.65 7.79
C ILE A 67 -3.67 12.80 7.55
N ARG A 68 -3.25 14.01 7.92
CA ARG A 68 -3.91 15.27 7.54
C ARG A 68 -3.58 15.62 6.09
N SER A 69 -4.28 16.61 5.54
CA SER A 69 -4.03 17.15 4.20
C SER A 69 -2.65 17.79 4.01
N ASP A 70 -2.02 18.27 5.09
CA ASP A 70 -0.63 18.74 5.12
C ASP A 70 0.41 17.59 5.12
N GLY A 71 -0.07 16.35 5.18
CA GLY A 71 0.71 15.13 5.18
C GLY A 71 1.18 14.66 6.55
N ASN A 72 0.90 15.39 7.63
CA ASN A 72 1.33 15.01 8.97
C ASN A 72 0.56 13.79 9.50
N LEU A 73 1.27 12.90 10.20
CA LEU A 73 0.71 11.70 10.79
C LEU A 73 -0.24 12.08 11.94
N ILE A 74 -1.45 11.53 11.91
CA ILE A 74 -2.40 11.60 13.03
C ILE A 74 -2.25 10.34 13.88
N LYS A 75 -2.37 9.18 13.22
CA LYS A 75 -2.41 7.88 13.88
C LYS A 75 -1.94 6.79 12.93
N SER A 76 -1.34 5.74 13.48
CA SER A 76 -1.06 4.51 12.75
C SER A 76 -1.34 3.30 13.62
N PHE A 77 -1.69 2.18 12.99
CA PHE A 77 -1.88 0.91 13.66
C PHE A 77 -1.79 -0.24 12.65
N THR A 78 -1.69 -1.47 13.17
CA THR A 78 -1.58 -2.68 12.35
C THR A 78 -2.68 -3.67 12.71
N ILE A 79 -3.36 -4.19 11.69
CA ILE A 79 -4.28 -5.33 11.81
C ILE A 79 -3.48 -6.60 11.53
N LEU A 80 -3.27 -7.44 12.55
CA LEU A 80 -2.60 -8.74 12.39
C LEU A 80 -3.57 -9.81 11.89
N ASN A 81 -3.17 -10.58 10.89
CA ASN A 81 -3.97 -11.70 10.39
C ASN A 81 -3.11 -12.84 9.79
N ASN A 82 -2.58 -13.68 10.67
CA ASN A 82 -1.79 -14.85 10.26
C ASN A 82 -2.68 -16.00 9.75
N ARG A 83 -4.00 -15.93 9.94
CA ARG A 83 -4.94 -17.00 9.57
C ARG A 83 -5.11 -17.12 8.06
N MET A 84 -4.84 -16.05 7.30
CA MET A 84 -5.04 -16.02 5.85
C MET A 84 -4.24 -17.09 5.09
N PHE A 85 -3.07 -17.52 5.58
CA PHE A 85 -2.24 -18.51 4.89
C PHE A 85 -2.77 -19.93 4.95
N PHE A 86 -3.31 -20.30 6.10
CA PHE A 86 -3.69 -21.68 6.44
C PHE A 86 -5.19 -21.91 6.30
N ALA A 87 -5.99 -20.83 6.27
CA ALA A 87 -7.44 -20.93 6.12
C ALA A 87 -7.86 -21.46 4.73
N SER A 88 -8.99 -22.18 4.71
CA SER A 88 -9.71 -22.54 3.48
C SER A 88 -10.11 -21.29 2.68
N THR A 89 -10.37 -21.44 1.38
CA THR A 89 -10.70 -20.30 0.50
C THR A 89 -11.88 -19.47 1.01
N ARG A 90 -12.94 -20.13 1.51
CA ARG A 90 -14.12 -19.47 2.06
C ARG A 90 -13.76 -18.64 3.30
N LYS A 91 -13.05 -19.24 4.26
CA LYS A 91 -12.65 -18.56 5.50
C LYS A 91 -11.68 -17.41 5.20
N ARG A 92 -10.75 -17.59 4.27
CA ARG A 92 -9.84 -16.53 3.82
C ARG A 92 -10.58 -15.34 3.19
N ASN A 93 -11.55 -15.60 2.32
CA ASN A 93 -12.36 -14.52 1.72
C ASN A 93 -13.17 -13.77 2.79
N TYR A 94 -13.67 -14.47 3.81
CA TYR A 94 -14.35 -13.86 4.96
C TYR A 94 -13.40 -12.94 5.75
N GLU A 95 -12.20 -13.41 6.08
CA GLU A 95 -11.16 -12.62 6.77
C GLU A 95 -10.80 -11.37 5.98
N ILE A 96 -10.58 -11.50 4.65
CA ILE A 96 -10.33 -10.36 3.76
C ILE A 96 -11.49 -9.36 3.83
N SER A 97 -12.73 -9.84 3.78
CA SER A 97 -13.92 -8.99 3.85
C SER A 97 -14.02 -8.26 5.19
N CYS A 98 -13.64 -8.90 6.29
CA CYS A 98 -13.61 -8.28 7.61
C CYS A 98 -12.56 -7.17 7.71
N ILE A 99 -11.35 -7.39 7.18
CA ILE A 99 -10.30 -6.37 7.15
C ILE A 99 -10.74 -5.18 6.29
N VAL A 100 -11.23 -5.42 5.07
CA VAL A 100 -11.70 -4.34 4.19
C VAL A 100 -12.83 -3.55 4.85
N LYS A 101 -13.78 -4.23 5.50
CA LYS A 101 -14.86 -3.55 6.23
C LYS A 101 -14.32 -2.65 7.35
N GLN A 102 -13.29 -3.09 8.08
CA GLN A 102 -12.65 -2.27 9.10
C GLN A 102 -12.00 -1.02 8.49
N ILE A 103 -11.28 -1.16 7.38
CA ILE A 103 -10.65 -0.02 6.68
C ILE A 103 -11.71 0.98 6.18
N ILE A 104 -12.78 0.49 5.55
CA ILE A 104 -13.86 1.34 5.04
C ILE A 104 -14.57 2.07 6.17
N ASN A 105 -14.91 1.38 7.26
CA ASN A 105 -15.52 2.01 8.42
C ASN A 105 -14.61 3.06 9.05
N TYR A 106 -13.30 2.82 9.06
CA TYR A 106 -12.31 3.80 9.53
C TYR A 106 -12.30 5.05 8.65
N ALA A 107 -12.28 4.88 7.33
CA ALA A 107 -12.34 5.98 6.37
C ALA A 107 -13.64 6.79 6.43
N LEU A 108 -14.78 6.13 6.59
CA LEU A 108 -16.08 6.78 6.78
C LEU A 108 -16.10 7.60 8.07
N ARG A 109 -15.62 7.01 9.18
CA ARG A 109 -15.59 7.66 10.49
C ARG A 109 -14.73 8.93 10.50
N ASP A 110 -13.55 8.86 9.89
CA ASP A 110 -12.57 9.95 9.93
C ASP A 110 -12.65 10.89 8.71
N ASN A 111 -13.64 10.65 7.83
CA ASN A 111 -13.92 11.40 6.61
C ASN A 111 -12.67 11.60 5.72
N LYS A 112 -11.98 10.49 5.39
CA LYS A 112 -10.72 10.52 4.64
C LYS A 112 -10.70 9.54 3.47
N ALA A 113 -10.13 9.97 2.35
CA ALA A 113 -9.87 9.12 1.20
C ALA A 113 -8.80 8.04 1.49
N ILE A 114 -8.75 6.99 0.67
CA ILE A 114 -7.89 5.82 0.90
C ILE A 114 -6.76 5.76 -0.15
N VAL A 115 -5.55 5.39 0.28
CA VAL A 115 -4.39 5.24 -0.59
C VAL A 115 -3.76 3.88 -0.37
N PHE A 116 -3.44 3.17 -1.45
CA PHE A 116 -2.76 1.87 -1.38
C PHE A 116 -1.86 1.65 -2.58
N GLU A 117 -0.98 0.65 -2.50
CA GLU A 117 -0.01 0.39 -3.55
C GLU A 117 -0.65 -0.17 -4.84
N ASN A 118 -0.13 0.29 -5.98
CA ASN A 118 -0.38 -0.29 -7.30
C ASN A 118 0.54 -1.49 -7.52
N LEU A 119 0.16 -2.65 -7.00
CA LEU A 119 0.93 -3.86 -7.18
C LEU A 119 0.71 -4.44 -8.60
N LYS A 120 1.72 -4.35 -9.46
CA LYS A 120 1.76 -5.07 -10.75
C LYS A 120 2.02 -6.55 -10.49
N PHE A 121 0.98 -7.37 -10.57
CA PHE A 121 1.09 -8.82 -10.39
C PHE A 121 1.48 -9.49 -11.72
N LYS A 122 2.64 -10.18 -11.77
CA LYS A 122 3.02 -10.98 -12.96
C LYS A 122 2.06 -12.15 -13.15
N LYS A 123 1.72 -12.45 -14.42
CA LYS A 123 0.79 -13.52 -14.83
C LYS A 123 1.43 -14.91 -14.92
N GLU A 124 2.76 -15.00 -15.03
CA GLU A 124 3.46 -16.27 -15.25
C GLU A 124 3.93 -16.91 -13.94
N PHE A 125 3.50 -18.15 -13.72
CA PHE A 125 3.73 -18.89 -12.49
C PHE A 125 4.45 -20.21 -12.80
N GLU A 126 5.77 -20.23 -12.64
CA GLU A 126 6.53 -21.48 -12.60
C GLU A 126 6.44 -22.11 -11.21
N ASN A 127 6.01 -23.37 -11.18
CA ASN A 127 5.88 -24.21 -9.98
C ASN A 127 7.25 -24.57 -9.38
N GLN A 128 7.74 -23.78 -8.42
CA GLN A 128 8.96 -24.11 -7.65
C GLN A 128 8.88 -23.63 -6.18
N GLY A 129 8.38 -24.46 -5.26
CA GLY A 129 8.63 -24.34 -3.80
C GLY A 129 8.28 -22.99 -3.14
N ARG A 130 9.21 -22.34 -2.40
CA ARG A 130 9.01 -21.02 -1.71
C ARG A 130 8.38 -19.93 -2.61
N LYS A 131 8.62 -20.02 -3.92
CA LYS A 131 8.01 -19.18 -4.97
C LYS A 131 6.47 -19.33 -4.96
N PHE A 132 5.95 -20.54 -4.74
CA PHE A 132 4.52 -20.85 -4.60
C PHE A 132 3.87 -20.20 -3.37
N ASN A 133 4.53 -20.21 -2.20
CA ASN A 133 4.02 -19.52 -1.01
C ASN A 133 3.95 -18.00 -1.21
N ARG A 134 4.95 -17.43 -1.89
CA ARG A 134 4.96 -16.02 -2.30
C ARG A 134 3.85 -15.72 -3.32
N VAL A 135 3.58 -16.62 -4.26
CA VAL A 135 2.50 -16.53 -5.25
C VAL A 135 1.12 -16.61 -4.58
N LYS A 136 0.91 -17.55 -3.65
CA LYS A 136 -0.32 -17.69 -2.86
C LYS A 136 -0.59 -16.41 -2.05
N SER A 137 0.45 -15.89 -1.40
CA SER A 137 0.39 -14.62 -0.68
C SER A 137 0.00 -13.46 -1.62
N THR A 138 0.65 -13.35 -2.78
CA THR A 138 0.38 -12.32 -3.79
C THR A 138 -1.08 -12.31 -4.26
N PHE A 139 -1.69 -13.49 -4.47
CA PHE A 139 -3.10 -13.60 -4.87
C PHE A 139 -4.07 -13.10 -3.78
N VAL A 140 -3.73 -13.33 -2.51
CA VAL A 140 -4.54 -12.85 -1.37
C VAL A 140 -4.52 -11.33 -1.31
N TRP A 141 -3.37 -10.70 -1.52
CA TRP A 141 -3.26 -9.23 -1.54
C TRP A 141 -3.98 -8.61 -2.71
N LYS A 142 -3.89 -9.22 -3.89
CA LYS A 142 -4.68 -8.80 -5.05
C LYS A 142 -6.17 -8.79 -4.72
N LYS A 143 -6.67 -9.88 -4.13
CA LYS A 143 -8.08 -9.96 -3.71
C LYS A 143 -8.46 -8.90 -2.68
N LEU A 144 -7.60 -8.66 -1.70
CA LEU A 144 -7.84 -7.64 -0.68
C LEU A 144 -7.90 -6.24 -1.30
N LEU A 145 -6.91 -5.87 -2.11
CA LEU A 145 -6.87 -4.54 -2.75
C LEU A 145 -8.01 -4.35 -3.76
N THR A 146 -8.36 -5.38 -4.54
CA THR A 146 -9.53 -5.33 -5.44
C THR A 146 -10.84 -5.17 -4.66
N LEU A 147 -10.99 -5.90 -3.54
CA LEU A 147 -12.18 -5.73 -2.70
C LEU A 147 -12.21 -4.35 -2.04
N LEU A 148 -11.06 -3.83 -1.59
CA LEU A 148 -10.94 -2.49 -1.01
C LEU A 148 -11.32 -1.41 -2.03
N GLU A 149 -10.86 -1.53 -3.26
CA GLU A 149 -11.25 -0.66 -4.38
C GLU A 149 -12.76 -0.66 -4.59
N HIS A 150 -13.36 -1.84 -4.77
CA HIS A 150 -14.81 -1.96 -4.98
C HIS A 150 -15.60 -1.39 -3.81
N LYS A 151 -15.16 -1.65 -2.58
CA LYS A 151 -15.84 -1.15 -1.39
C LYS A 151 -15.62 0.34 -1.17
N SER A 152 -14.52 0.92 -1.63
CA SER A 152 -14.32 2.37 -1.61
C SER A 152 -15.33 3.05 -2.54
N ILE A 153 -15.48 2.54 -3.76
CA ILE A 153 -16.48 3.02 -4.73
C ILE A 153 -17.89 2.87 -4.17
N GLU A 154 -18.28 1.68 -3.70
CA GLU A 154 -19.62 1.41 -3.14
C GLU A 154 -19.98 2.34 -1.97
N ASN A 155 -18.99 2.84 -1.23
CA ASN A 155 -19.20 3.76 -0.09
C ASN A 155 -18.91 5.23 -0.43
N ALA A 156 -18.79 5.57 -1.72
CA ALA A 156 -18.51 6.94 -2.18
C ALA A 156 -17.21 7.54 -1.61
N ILE A 157 -16.18 6.71 -1.43
CA ILE A 157 -14.86 7.11 -0.92
C ILE A 157 -13.87 7.12 -2.08
N MET A 158 -13.25 8.28 -2.32
CA MET A 158 -12.15 8.36 -3.28
C MET A 158 -10.98 7.50 -2.82
N TYR A 159 -10.34 6.84 -3.79
CA TYR A 159 -9.11 6.11 -3.54
C TYR A 159 -8.05 6.45 -4.58
N ARG A 160 -6.78 6.21 -4.23
CA ARG A 160 -5.66 6.36 -5.15
C ARG A 160 -4.70 5.19 -5.03
N LYS A 161 -4.30 4.65 -6.18
CA LYS A 161 -3.24 3.65 -6.28
C LYS A 161 -1.91 4.34 -6.54
N VAL A 162 -0.90 4.11 -5.70
CA VAL A 162 0.43 4.74 -5.82
C VAL A 162 1.51 3.74 -6.16
N ASN A 163 2.60 4.18 -6.79
CA ASN A 163 3.73 3.29 -7.06
C ASN A 163 4.36 2.81 -5.74
N PRO A 164 4.62 1.50 -5.55
CA PRO A 164 5.23 0.94 -4.33
C PRO A 164 6.74 1.24 -4.17
N ALA A 165 7.38 1.88 -5.15
CA ALA A 165 8.83 2.07 -5.14
C ALA A 165 9.32 2.75 -3.86
N PHE A 166 10.23 2.05 -3.16
CA PHE A 166 10.95 2.53 -1.98
C PHE A 166 10.10 2.94 -0.77
N THR A 167 8.79 2.61 -0.73
CA THR A 167 7.89 2.97 0.38
C THR A 167 8.43 2.50 1.73
N SER A 168 8.85 1.24 1.82
CA SER A 168 9.45 0.65 3.01
C SER A 168 10.82 1.24 3.39
N VAL A 169 11.66 1.54 2.40
CA VAL A 169 13.00 2.14 2.63
C VAL A 169 12.86 3.55 3.17
N ILE A 170 12.00 4.36 2.54
CA ILE A 170 11.71 5.73 2.96
C ILE A 170 11.08 5.72 4.36
N GLY A 171 10.07 4.87 4.58
CA GLY A 171 9.40 4.73 5.87
C GLY A 171 10.40 4.41 6.98
N LYS A 172 11.20 3.35 6.80
CA LYS A 172 12.21 2.89 7.75
C LYS A 172 13.18 4.01 8.14
N LEU A 173 13.71 4.71 7.15
CA LEU A 173 14.85 5.59 7.37
C LEU A 173 14.47 7.01 7.74
N LYS A 174 13.32 7.48 7.27
CA LYS A 174 12.86 8.84 7.51
C LYS A 174 11.89 8.94 8.68
N TYR A 175 10.94 8.02 8.77
CA TYR A 175 9.76 8.18 9.62
C TYR A 175 9.70 7.21 10.79
N GLN A 176 10.30 6.02 10.66
CA GLN A 176 10.23 5.01 11.70
C GLN A 176 10.70 5.53 13.07
N LYS A 177 11.90 6.11 13.13
CA LYS A 177 12.44 6.70 14.37
C LYS A 177 11.75 8.01 14.75
N MET A 178 11.27 8.78 13.77
CA MET A 178 10.66 10.10 14.00
C MET A 178 9.32 9.99 14.74
N TYR A 179 8.52 8.98 14.38
CA TYR A 179 7.17 8.78 14.91
C TYR A 179 7.05 7.49 15.75
N ASN A 180 8.18 6.84 16.06
CA ASN A 180 8.23 5.55 16.77
C ASN A 180 7.31 4.47 16.18
N LEU A 181 7.40 4.29 14.85
CA LEU A 181 6.52 3.38 14.11
C LEU A 181 7.16 2.00 13.90
N SER A 182 6.34 0.99 13.61
CA SER A 182 6.85 -0.21 12.94
C SER A 182 7.28 0.11 11.51
N ILE A 183 8.07 -0.80 10.91
CA ILE A 183 8.49 -0.64 9.52
C ILE A 183 7.29 -0.59 8.55
N HIS A 184 6.25 -1.39 8.81
CA HIS A 184 5.05 -1.46 7.98
C HIS A 184 4.15 -0.22 8.15
N GLU A 185 3.99 0.27 9.39
CA GLU A 185 3.28 1.53 9.63
C GLU A 185 4.00 2.69 8.97
N SER A 186 5.33 2.76 9.08
CA SER A 186 6.11 3.78 8.40
C SER A 186 5.99 3.71 6.87
N ALA A 187 5.81 2.53 6.29
CA ALA A 187 5.54 2.35 4.86
C ALA A 187 4.12 2.82 4.50
N SER A 188 3.11 2.44 5.29
CA SER A 188 1.72 2.91 5.11
C SER A 188 1.60 4.43 5.19
N TYR A 189 2.41 5.08 6.04
CA TYR A 189 2.50 6.53 6.12
C TYR A 189 3.06 7.16 4.84
N VAL A 190 4.13 6.60 4.28
CA VAL A 190 4.67 7.03 2.97
C VAL A 190 3.64 6.86 1.86
N ILE A 191 2.89 5.75 1.87
CA ILE A 191 1.81 5.50 0.91
C ILE A 191 0.74 6.59 1.02
N ALA A 192 0.26 6.89 2.23
CA ALA A 192 -0.73 7.94 2.48
C ALA A 192 -0.26 9.29 1.91
N ARG A 193 0.96 9.69 2.25
CA ARG A 193 1.57 10.97 1.81
C ARG A 193 1.74 11.03 0.30
N ARG A 194 2.21 9.95 -0.31
CA ARG A 194 2.35 9.87 -1.77
C ARG A 194 1.00 10.01 -2.47
N GLY A 195 -0.06 9.50 -1.86
CA GLY A 195 -1.43 9.68 -2.33
C GLY A 195 -1.87 11.15 -2.36
N LEU A 196 -1.34 12.00 -1.48
CA LEU A 196 -1.59 13.45 -1.49
C LEU A 196 -0.61 14.24 -2.39
N GLY A 197 0.33 13.55 -3.05
CA GLY A 197 1.31 14.19 -3.95
C GLY A 197 2.62 14.60 -3.27
N PHE A 198 2.84 14.25 -2.00
CA PHE A 198 4.14 14.50 -1.36
C PHE A 198 5.24 13.62 -1.96
N ASN A 199 6.40 14.22 -2.20
CA ASN A 199 7.61 13.52 -2.66
C ASN A 199 8.68 13.56 -1.56
N GLU A 200 9.09 12.41 -1.04
CA GLU A 200 10.07 12.35 0.03
C GLU A 200 11.49 12.65 -0.45
N LYS A 201 11.95 13.85 -0.09
CA LYS A 201 13.36 14.24 -0.19
C LYS A 201 14.21 13.42 0.77
N LEU A 202 15.36 12.98 0.29
CA LEU A 202 16.39 12.31 1.07
C LEU A 202 17.18 13.36 1.85
N SER A 203 17.26 13.22 3.18
CA SER A 203 18.15 14.03 4.02
C SER A 203 19.28 13.15 4.51
N LEU A 204 20.52 13.53 4.20
CA LEU A 204 21.72 12.79 4.59
C LEU A 204 22.17 13.09 6.03
N TYR A 205 21.63 14.13 6.66
CA TYR A 205 22.06 14.61 7.99
C TYR A 205 22.15 13.47 9.03
N LYS A 206 21.11 12.65 9.12
CA LYS A 206 20.99 11.57 10.12
C LYS A 206 21.77 10.28 9.76
N TYR A 207 22.53 10.26 8.67
CA TYR A 207 23.23 9.04 8.22
C TYR A 207 24.69 9.01 8.69
N PRO A 208 25.17 7.93 9.33
CA PRO A 208 26.51 7.89 9.91
C PRO A 208 27.64 7.58 8.91
N SER A 209 27.34 7.02 7.73
CA SER A 209 28.39 6.57 6.79
C SER A 209 28.87 7.71 5.87
N LYS A 210 30.10 8.20 6.10
CA LYS A 210 30.77 9.18 5.22
C LYS A 210 30.89 8.70 3.76
N PRO A 211 31.34 7.46 3.46
CA PRO A 211 31.45 7.00 2.06
C PRO A 211 30.11 6.96 1.32
N LEU A 212 29.03 6.58 2.02
CA LEU A 212 27.70 6.56 1.42
C LEU A 212 27.15 7.97 1.19
N LYS A 213 27.41 8.89 2.12
CA LYS A 213 27.07 10.31 1.97
C LYS A 213 27.76 10.87 0.73
N GLU A 214 29.05 10.64 0.58
CA GLU A 214 29.86 11.09 -0.55
C GLU A 214 29.38 10.49 -1.88
N LEU A 215 29.09 9.18 -1.92
CA LEU A 215 28.52 8.53 -3.10
C LEU A 215 27.20 9.17 -3.56
N ILE A 216 26.31 9.47 -2.61
CA ILE A 216 25.01 10.08 -2.89
C ILE A 216 25.17 11.54 -3.31
N LEU A 217 26.06 12.30 -2.66
CA LEU A 217 26.37 13.69 -3.00
C LEU A 217 27.01 13.79 -4.39
N ASN A 218 28.00 12.96 -4.69
CA ASN A 218 28.63 12.90 -6.02
C ASN A 218 27.61 12.56 -7.10
N ARG A 219 26.70 11.62 -6.81
CA ARG A 219 25.61 11.33 -7.74
C ARG A 219 24.68 12.54 -7.90
N ALA A 220 24.20 13.13 -6.81
CA ALA A 220 23.22 14.22 -6.85
C ALA A 220 23.78 15.54 -7.42
N GLY A 221 25.08 15.79 -7.25
CA GLY A 221 25.79 16.96 -7.76
C GLY A 221 26.21 16.86 -9.23
N ASP A 222 25.98 15.72 -9.89
CA ASP A 222 26.22 15.53 -11.32
C ASP A 222 25.27 16.42 -12.15
N ARG A 223 25.73 17.63 -12.49
CA ARG A 223 24.97 18.61 -13.29
C ARG A 223 24.70 18.16 -14.73
N THR A 224 25.36 17.10 -15.20
CA THR A 224 25.17 16.57 -16.56
C THR A 224 23.90 15.73 -16.68
N LYS A 225 23.34 15.25 -15.56
CA LYS A 225 22.19 14.34 -15.54
C LYS A 225 21.12 14.80 -14.57
N GLN A 226 19.88 14.88 -15.03
CA GLN A 226 18.74 15.07 -14.14
C GLN A 226 18.45 13.77 -13.38
N ILE A 227 18.44 13.83 -12.04
CA ILE A 227 18.34 12.64 -11.19
C ILE A 227 17.07 12.67 -10.35
N HIS A 228 16.21 11.67 -10.56
CA HIS A 228 14.99 11.47 -9.78
C HIS A 228 15.33 11.10 -8.32
N SER A 229 14.53 11.55 -7.33
CA SER A 229 14.78 11.27 -5.89
C SER A 229 14.93 9.77 -5.62
N TRP A 230 14.13 8.94 -6.29
CA TRP A 230 14.18 7.48 -6.18
C TRP A 230 15.49 6.85 -6.66
N ALA A 231 16.26 7.51 -7.53
CA ALA A 231 17.60 7.05 -7.87
C ALA A 231 18.55 7.15 -6.66
N LEU A 232 18.41 8.19 -5.84
CA LEU A 232 19.16 8.34 -4.60
C LEU A 232 18.68 7.33 -3.55
N TRP A 233 17.36 7.14 -3.40
CA TRP A 233 16.80 6.11 -2.52
C TRP A 233 17.20 4.69 -2.93
N ARG A 234 17.41 4.44 -4.23
CA ARG A 234 17.96 3.18 -4.75
C ARG A 234 19.41 2.96 -4.36
N ILE A 235 20.27 3.95 -4.58
CA ILE A 235 21.67 3.89 -4.14
C ILE A 235 21.72 3.59 -2.64
N LEU A 236 20.87 4.28 -1.88
CA LEU A 236 20.81 4.08 -0.46
C LEU A 236 20.34 2.65 -0.11
N ARG A 237 19.25 2.14 -0.69
CA ARG A 237 18.80 0.75 -0.50
C ARG A 237 19.91 -0.26 -0.80
N ASP A 238 20.59 -0.09 -1.93
CA ASP A 238 21.58 -1.05 -2.44
C ASP A 238 22.84 -1.07 -1.55
N ASN A 239 23.21 0.08 -0.99
CA ASN A 239 24.39 0.22 -0.14
C ASN A 239 24.08 0.16 1.37
N TYR A 240 22.80 0.25 1.76
CA TYR A 240 22.38 0.22 3.17
C TYR A 240 22.80 -1.09 3.84
N LYS A 241 22.67 -2.24 3.15
CA LYS A 241 23.15 -3.53 3.65
C LYS A 241 24.67 -3.54 3.84
N ALA A 242 25.45 -3.01 2.90
CA ALA A 242 26.92 -2.94 3.00
C ALA A 242 27.39 -2.02 4.13
N THR A 243 26.76 -0.85 4.30
CA THR A 243 27.04 0.06 5.43
C THR A 243 26.62 -0.51 6.78
N LEU A 244 25.52 -1.27 6.83
CA LEU A 244 25.13 -2.02 8.02
C LEU A 244 26.09 -3.16 8.30
N THR A 245 26.64 -3.88 7.31
CA THR A 245 27.65 -4.94 7.54
C THR A 245 28.95 -4.37 8.10
N ALA A 246 29.41 -3.23 7.57
CA ALA A 246 30.59 -2.51 8.08
C ALA A 246 30.35 -1.87 9.47
N SER A 247 29.11 -1.54 9.80
CA SER A 247 28.72 -1.07 11.15
C SER A 247 28.38 -2.22 12.11
N ARG A 248 27.95 -3.39 11.59
CA ARG A 248 27.57 -4.62 12.31
C ARG A 248 28.79 -5.35 12.87
N SER A 249 29.97 -5.18 12.29
CA SER A 249 31.22 -5.64 12.92
C SER A 249 31.48 -4.93 14.27
N ARG A 250 30.86 -3.77 14.53
CA ARG A 250 30.83 -3.10 15.86
C ARG A 250 29.56 -3.37 16.68
N LEU A 251 28.52 -3.96 16.09
CA LEU A 251 27.18 -4.15 16.67
C LEU A 251 26.77 -5.62 16.63
N SER A 252 27.72 -6.52 16.95
CA SER A 252 27.54 -7.97 17.03
C SER A 252 26.56 -8.44 18.11
N ASN A 253 25.88 -7.53 18.82
CA ASN A 253 24.82 -7.85 19.77
C ASN A 253 23.51 -7.19 19.34
N LEU A 254 22.59 -8.03 18.82
CA LEU A 254 21.12 -7.91 18.74
C LEU A 254 20.57 -8.25 17.34
N LYS A 255 20.21 -9.53 17.23
CA LYS A 255 19.62 -10.24 16.09
C LYS A 255 18.20 -9.75 15.81
N GLU A 256 17.83 -9.58 14.53
CA GLU A 256 16.87 -10.46 13.82
C GLU A 256 16.26 -9.81 12.55
N LEU A 257 16.16 -10.68 11.53
CA LEU A 257 15.23 -10.72 10.40
C LEU A 257 15.39 -9.73 9.23
N ASP A 258 16.06 -10.28 8.22
CA ASP A 258 16.17 -9.83 6.83
C ASP A 258 14.96 -10.33 6.02
N GLY A 259 14.31 -9.43 5.28
CA GLY A 259 13.17 -9.70 4.40
C GLY A 259 13.44 -9.13 3.00
N ASP A 260 13.63 -10.03 2.04
CA ASP A 260 14.05 -9.78 0.66
C ASP A 260 13.04 -8.93 -0.15
N LEU A 261 13.37 -7.65 -0.39
CA LEU A 261 12.67 -6.80 -1.35
C LEU A 261 13.43 -6.76 -2.69
N ARG A 262 13.12 -7.72 -3.56
CA ARG A 262 13.44 -7.60 -5.00
C ARG A 262 12.36 -6.80 -5.70
N CYS A 263 12.63 -5.52 -5.94
CA CYS A 263 11.91 -4.70 -6.92
C CYS A 263 12.85 -4.38 -8.08
N LYS A 264 12.68 -5.08 -9.21
CA LYS A 264 13.11 -4.60 -10.53
C LYS A 264 11.94 -3.80 -11.10
N GLY A 265 12.05 -2.48 -11.15
CA GLY A 265 11.02 -1.59 -11.66
C GLY A 265 11.65 -0.44 -12.44
N GLU A 266 11.05 -0.15 -13.59
CA GLU A 266 11.41 0.85 -14.59
C GLU A 266 11.55 2.27 -14.02
N ASN A 267 12.39 3.10 -14.66
CA ASN A 267 12.61 4.51 -14.30
C ASN A 267 11.32 5.34 -14.52
N PRO A 268 10.78 6.01 -13.49
CA PRO A 268 9.67 6.93 -13.65
C PRO A 268 10.12 8.40 -13.70
N LEU A 269 9.33 9.18 -14.45
CA LEU A 269 9.50 10.58 -14.78
C LEU A 269 9.02 11.48 -13.62
N GLY A 270 9.91 12.33 -13.11
CA GLY A 270 9.62 13.31 -12.06
C GLY A 270 10.84 14.18 -11.83
N ARG A 271 10.71 15.49 -12.06
CA ARG A 271 11.83 16.45 -12.01
C ARG A 271 12.19 16.80 -10.57
N VAL A 272 13.48 16.93 -10.29
CA VAL A 272 14.02 17.51 -9.06
C VAL A 272 15.02 18.58 -9.49
N THR A 273 14.94 19.77 -8.90
CA THR A 273 15.91 20.86 -9.05
C THR A 273 16.87 20.87 -7.85
N SER A 274 18.10 21.35 -8.05
CA SER A 274 19.17 21.43 -7.04
C SER A 274 18.78 22.12 -5.72
N LEU A 275 17.77 23.01 -5.75
CA LEU A 275 17.17 23.68 -4.58
C LEU A 275 16.48 22.73 -3.57
N GLU A 276 16.36 21.44 -3.88
CA GLU A 276 15.63 20.47 -3.07
C GLU A 276 16.49 19.61 -2.13
N LEU A 277 17.81 19.79 -2.14
CA LEU A 277 18.71 19.24 -1.11
C LEU A 277 18.84 20.25 0.02
N VAL A 278 18.41 19.90 1.23
CA VAL A 278 18.65 20.72 2.41
C VAL A 278 20.10 20.50 2.84
N GLU A 279 21.01 21.31 2.33
CA GLU A 279 22.32 21.54 2.95
C GLU A 279 22.11 22.41 4.19
N ARG A 280 22.10 21.78 5.36
CA ARG A 280 22.48 22.48 6.59
C ARG A 280 23.76 21.85 7.12
N CYS A 281 24.84 22.57 6.82
CA CYS A 281 26.08 22.72 7.56
C CYS A 281 27.02 21.50 7.66
N LEU A 282 28.10 21.61 6.90
CA LEU A 282 29.42 21.00 7.12
C LEU A 282 30.29 21.79 8.12
N ASN A 283 29.67 22.56 9.01
CA ASN A 283 30.38 23.26 10.08
C ASN A 283 29.86 22.70 11.41
N ASP A 284 30.52 21.63 11.85
CA ASP A 284 30.95 21.33 13.23
C ASP A 284 31.68 19.97 13.23
#